data_AF-A0A960ZVC0-F1
#
_entry.id   AF-A0A960ZVC0-F1
#
_cell.length_a   1.000
_cell.length_b   1.000
_cell.length_c   1.000
_cell.angle_alpha   90.00
_cell.angle_beta   90.00
_cell.angle_gamma   90.00
#
_symmetry.space_group_name_H-M   'P 1'
#
loop_
_entity.id
_entity.type
_entity.pdbx_description
1 polymer ?
#
loop_
_entity_poly.entity_id
_entity_poly.type
_entity_poly.pdbx_seq_one_letter_code
_entity_poly.pdbx_strand_id
1 'polypeptide(L)'
;MNLRIAPGEAFCGSMSQTETERNLGPQPLEAIMAEWALGNHDLVAACEEPLTHKAVQRARKGRRLTPHMMRRIADALNRAVTLQGKTVERPWEISDLFNYPPPKRTA
;
A
#
# COMPACT_ATOMS: atom_id res chain seq x y z
N MET A 1 34.81 2.16 3.22
CA MET A 1 33.35 2.41 3.29
C MET A 1 32.67 1.43 2.36
N ASN A 2 31.91 0.46 2.86
CA ASN A 2 31.01 -0.36 2.03
C ASN A 2 29.88 -0.87 2.92
N LEU A 3 28.78 -0.11 2.97
CA LEU A 3 27.53 -0.54 3.60
C LEU A 3 26.89 -1.59 2.68
N ARG A 4 27.01 -2.87 3.07
CA ARG A 4 26.26 -3.96 2.46
C ARG A 4 24.83 -3.91 2.99
N ILE A 5 23.90 -3.59 2.09
CA ILE A 5 22.45 -3.72 2.24
C ILE A 5 22.14 -5.15 2.72
N ALA A 6 21.44 -5.26 3.84
CA ALA A 6 20.94 -6.53 4.37
C ALA A 6 19.76 -7.03 3.51
N PRO A 7 19.77 -8.28 2.99
CA PRO A 7 18.57 -8.88 2.41
C PRO A 7 17.67 -9.36 3.56
N GLY A 8 16.74 -8.50 3.97
CA GLY A 8 15.68 -8.84 4.93
C GLY A 8 14.77 -9.92 4.36
N GLU A 9 14.59 -10.96 5.16
CA GLU A 9 13.87 -12.20 4.85
C GLU A 9 12.43 -11.94 4.40
N ALA A 10 12.13 -12.37 3.18
CA ALA A 10 10.79 -12.38 2.63
C ALA A 10 9.95 -13.46 3.32
N PHE A 11 9.14 -13.07 4.31
CA PHE A 11 8.10 -13.94 4.86
C PHE A 11 7.05 -14.20 3.77
N CYS A 12 7.23 -15.34 3.09
CA CYS A 12 6.30 -15.88 2.10
C CYS A 12 5.04 -16.41 2.81
N GLY A 13 4.13 -15.49 3.17
CA GLY A 13 2.78 -15.83 3.56
C GLY A 13 1.93 -16.10 2.33
N SER A 14 1.94 -17.34 1.84
CA SER A 14 0.92 -17.85 0.92
C SER A 14 -0.45 -17.80 1.61
N MET A 15 -1.40 -17.02 1.09
CA MET A 15 -2.82 -17.20 1.40
C MET A 15 -3.62 -17.18 0.10
N SER A 16 -4.00 -18.39 -0.29
CA SER A 16 -4.95 -18.71 -1.35
C SER A 16 -6.36 -18.19 -1.03
N GLN A 17 -6.89 -17.41 -1.98
CA GLN A 17 -8.22 -17.50 -2.58
C GLN A 17 -9.43 -17.81 -1.67
N THR A 18 -10.08 -16.73 -1.22
CA THR A 18 -11.55 -16.61 -1.24
C THR A 18 -11.88 -15.31 -1.98
N GLU A 19 -11.90 -15.42 -3.30
CA GLU A 19 -12.72 -14.62 -4.24
C GLU A 19 -14.19 -14.91 -3.83
N THR A 20 -15.09 -13.97 -3.52
CA THR A 20 -15.72 -13.08 -4.50
C THR A 20 -16.49 -11.92 -3.84
N GLU A 21 -16.67 -11.85 -2.50
CA GLU A 21 -17.66 -10.93 -1.87
C GLU A 21 -17.07 -9.76 -1.06
N ARG A 22 -15.86 -9.29 -1.41
CA ARG A 22 -15.16 -8.22 -0.66
C ARG A 22 -14.45 -7.18 -1.54
N ASN A 23 -14.81 -7.10 -2.83
CA ASN A 23 -14.35 -6.01 -3.71
C ASN A 23 -15.30 -4.83 -3.49
N LEU A 24 -14.81 -3.77 -2.84
CA LEU A 24 -15.59 -2.55 -2.56
C LEU A 24 -15.58 -1.57 -3.75
N GLY A 25 -15.38 -2.10 -4.97
CA GLY A 25 -15.20 -1.31 -6.18
C GLY A 25 -13.83 -0.63 -6.28
N PRO A 26 -13.62 0.18 -7.34
CA PRO A 26 -12.38 0.92 -7.55
C PRO A 26 -12.13 1.86 -6.36
N GLN A 27 -10.92 1.81 -5.79
CA GLN A 27 -10.55 2.66 -4.67
C GLN A 27 -9.93 3.97 -5.14
N PRO A 28 -10.06 5.05 -4.35
CA PRO A 28 -9.39 6.33 -4.62
C PRO A 28 -7.88 6.18 -4.83
N LEU A 29 -7.26 5.22 -4.13
CA LEU A 29 -5.85 4.87 -4.29
C LEU A 29 -5.45 4.61 -5.75
N GLU A 30 -6.29 3.96 -6.56
CA GLU A 30 -5.95 3.72 -7.96
C GLU A 30 -5.88 5.01 -8.77
N ALA A 31 -6.82 5.92 -8.55
CA ALA A 31 -6.83 7.22 -9.22
C ALA A 31 -5.61 8.05 -8.82
N ILE A 32 -5.28 8.08 -7.53
CA ILE A 32 -4.08 8.77 -7.01
C ILE A 32 -2.81 8.14 -7.61
N MET A 33 -2.68 6.81 -7.63
CA MET A 33 -1.52 6.18 -8.26
C MET A 33 -1.39 6.51 -9.75
N ALA A 34 -2.50 6.55 -10.48
CA ALA A 34 -2.52 6.89 -11.91
C ALA A 34 -2.13 8.35 -12.16
N GLU A 35 -2.71 9.28 -11.40
CA GLU A 35 -2.41 10.72 -11.49
C GLU A 35 -0.94 11.03 -11.19
N TRP A 36 -0.36 10.33 -10.22
CA TRP A 36 1.02 10.54 -9.80
C TRP A 36 2.02 9.69 -10.59
N ALA A 37 1.55 8.93 -11.58
CA ALA A 37 2.33 7.98 -12.39
C ALA A 37 3.16 7.00 -11.53
N LEU A 38 2.55 6.52 -10.43
CA LEU A 38 3.16 5.60 -9.49
C LEU A 38 2.79 4.15 -9.82
N GLY A 39 3.81 3.32 -10.01
CA GLY A 39 3.64 1.89 -10.20
C GLY A 39 3.52 1.13 -8.88
N ASN A 40 3.07 -0.11 -8.98
CA ASN A 40 3.09 -1.04 -7.85
C ASN A 40 4.52 -1.34 -7.37
N HIS A 41 5.52 -1.14 -8.24
CA HIS A 41 6.93 -1.33 -7.90
C HIS A 41 7.46 -0.17 -7.06
N ASP A 42 7.12 1.06 -7.40
CA ASP A 42 7.54 2.26 -6.65
C ASP A 42 7.07 2.21 -5.20
N LEU A 43 5.82 1.79 -4.96
CA LEU A 43 5.28 1.60 -3.61
C LEU A 43 6.01 0.53 -2.82
N VAL A 44 6.33 -0.60 -3.47
CA VAL A 44 7.03 -1.71 -2.81
C VAL A 44 8.49 -1.33 -2.51
N ALA A 45 9.14 -0.58 -3.41
CA ALA A 45 10.51 -0.11 -3.25
C ALA A 45 10.62 1.02 -2.21
N ALA A 46 9.60 1.86 -2.08
CA ALA A 46 9.57 2.97 -1.13
C ALA A 46 9.22 2.55 0.30
N CYS A 47 8.57 1.40 0.49
CA CYS A 47 8.15 0.94 1.82
C CYS A 47 9.33 0.35 2.59
N GLU A 48 9.53 0.78 3.85
CA GLU A 48 10.55 0.18 4.74
C GLU A 48 10.17 -1.24 5.20
N GLU A 49 8.88 -1.51 5.32
CA GLU A 49 8.36 -2.82 5.73
C GLU A 49 7.99 -3.69 4.51
N PRO A 50 8.13 -5.02 4.58
CA PRO A 50 7.95 -5.91 3.42
C PRO A 50 6.52 -5.85 2.87
N LEU A 51 6.32 -5.12 1.78
CA LEU A 51 5.05 -4.96 1.08
C LEU A 51 5.07 -5.82 -0.19
N THR A 52 4.03 -6.61 -0.42
CA THR A 52 3.96 -7.44 -1.63
C THR A 52 3.20 -6.72 -2.74
N HIS A 53 3.60 -6.94 -4.00
CA HIS A 53 2.81 -6.46 -5.16
C HIS A 53 1.35 -6.92 -5.11
N LYS A 54 1.09 -8.13 -4.57
CA LYS A 54 -0.27 -8.64 -4.33
C LYS A 54 -1.04 -7.82 -3.30
N ALA A 55 -0.39 -7.27 -2.28
CA ALA A 55 -1.03 -6.36 -1.32
C ALA A 55 -1.46 -5.05 -2.00
N VAL A 56 -0.58 -4.46 -2.82
CA VAL A 56 -0.90 -3.23 -3.58
C VAL A 56 -2.04 -3.48 -4.57
N GLN A 57 -1.99 -4.58 -5.32
CA GLN A 57 -3.08 -4.94 -6.24
C GLN A 57 -4.42 -5.15 -5.52
N ARG A 58 -4.40 -5.75 -4.33
CA ARG A 58 -5.59 -5.92 -3.49
C ARG A 58 -6.14 -4.56 -3.03
N ALA A 59 -5.27 -3.63 -2.68
CA ALA A 59 -5.65 -2.27 -2.28
C ALA A 59 -6.32 -1.51 -3.42
N ARG A 60 -5.75 -1.53 -4.61
CA ARG A 60 -6.31 -0.88 -5.81
C ARG A 60 -7.70 -1.41 -6.16
N LYS A 61 -7.88 -2.72 -6.11
CA LYS A 61 -9.17 -3.39 -6.37
C LYS A 61 -10.20 -3.19 -5.25
N GLY A 62 -9.85 -2.58 -4.13
CA GLY A 62 -10.79 -2.41 -3.01
C GLY A 62 -11.07 -3.68 -2.24
N ARG A 63 -10.12 -4.62 -2.22
CA ARG A 63 -10.21 -5.79 -1.35
C ARG A 63 -9.90 -5.37 0.08
N ARG A 64 -10.79 -5.71 1.03
CA ARG A 64 -10.60 -5.37 2.45
C ARG A 64 -9.23 -5.81 2.96
N LEU A 65 -8.47 -4.84 3.46
CA LEU A 65 -7.16 -5.01 4.07
C LEU A 65 -7.25 -4.91 5.60
N THR A 66 -6.21 -5.36 6.29
CA THR A 66 -6.04 -5.11 7.73
C THR A 66 -5.64 -3.65 7.95
N PRO A 67 -5.92 -3.04 9.11
CA PRO A 67 -5.63 -1.63 9.35
C PRO A 67 -4.12 -1.37 9.34
N HIS A 68 -3.32 -2.34 9.79
CA HIS A 68 -1.87 -2.32 9.66
C HIS A 68 -1.44 -2.24 8.19
N MET A 69 -2.02 -3.05 7.30
CA MET A 69 -1.67 -3.03 5.88
C MET A 69 -2.12 -1.73 5.19
N MET A 70 -3.28 -1.17 5.54
CA MET A 70 -3.71 0.13 5.02
C MET A 70 -2.72 1.24 5.39
N ARG A 71 -2.28 1.26 6.64
CA ARG A 71 -1.28 2.23 7.11
C ARG A 71 0.04 2.09 6.36
N ARG A 72 0.49 0.86 6.12
CA ARG A 72 1.69 0.60 5.32
C ARG A 72 1.59 1.11 3.89
N ILE A 73 0.43 0.96 3.26
CA ILE A 73 0.21 1.48 1.90
C ILE A 73 0.21 3.01 1.90
N ALA A 74 -0.42 3.65 2.89
CA ALA A 74 -0.39 5.11 3.03
C ALA A 74 1.05 5.62 3.25
N ASP A 75 1.82 4.99 4.14
CA ASP A 75 3.22 5.33 4.38
C ASP A 75 4.07 5.15 3.11
N ALA A 76 3.92 4.01 2.43
CA ALA A 76 4.60 3.72 1.18
C ALA A 76 4.30 4.76 0.09
N LEU A 77 3.05 5.23 -0.01
CA LEU A 77 2.64 6.24 -0.99
C LEU A 77 3.31 7.58 -0.71
N ASN A 78 3.24 8.05 0.54
CA ASN A 78 3.87 9.31 0.95
C ASN A 78 5.39 9.29 0.69
N ARG A 79 6.03 8.15 0.94
CA ARG A 79 7.46 7.96 0.66
C ARG A 79 7.77 7.89 -0.82
N ALA A 80 6.99 7.16 -1.60
CA ALA A 80 7.20 7.05 -3.04
C ALA A 80 7.13 8.43 -3.72
N VAL A 81 6.24 9.31 -3.24
CA VAL A 81 6.11 10.68 -3.74
C VAL A 81 7.29 11.56 -3.32
N THR A 82 7.74 11.41 -2.07
CA THR A 82 8.99 12.04 -1.60
C THR A 82 10.19 11.60 -2.43
N LEU A 83 10.30 10.30 -2.77
CA LEU A 83 11.37 9.75 -3.60
C LEU A 83 11.30 10.20 -5.06
N GLN A 84 10.10 10.45 -5.58
CA GLN A 84 9.93 11.11 -6.89
C GLN A 84 10.34 12.60 -6.86
N GLY A 85 10.65 13.17 -5.70
CA GLY A 85 10.98 14.59 -5.55
C GLY A 85 9.76 15.50 -5.67
N LYS A 86 8.55 14.96 -5.55
CA LYS A 86 7.31 15.73 -5.58
C LYS A 86 6.93 16.13 -4.15
N THR A 87 6.53 17.38 -3.97
CA THR A 87 6.07 17.88 -2.67
C THR A 87 4.56 17.75 -2.60
N VAL A 88 4.07 16.96 -1.65
CA VAL A 88 2.65 16.97 -1.26
C VAL A 88 2.46 17.98 -0.14
N GLU A 89 1.46 18.86 -0.29
CA GLU A 89 1.10 19.83 0.76
C GLU A 89 0.62 19.14 2.04
N ARG A 90 -0.02 17.99 1.89
CA ARG A 90 -0.52 17.17 3.00
C ARG A 90 -0.22 15.69 2.75
N PRO A 91 0.26 14.94 3.76
CA PRO A 91 0.41 13.50 3.63
C PRO A 91 -0.94 12.83 3.46
N TRP A 92 -1.01 11.82 2.60
CA TRP A 92 -2.24 11.04 2.43
C TRP A 92 -2.50 10.13 3.62
N GLU A 93 -3.73 10.15 4.11
CA GLU A 93 -4.18 9.30 5.20
C GLU A 93 -5.00 8.12 4.67
N ILE A 94 -5.20 7.11 5.52
CA ILE A 94 -5.97 5.90 5.17
C ILE A 94 -7.35 6.26 4.61
N SER A 95 -7.99 7.30 5.17
CA SER A 95 -9.31 7.78 4.74
C SER A 95 -9.32 8.35 3.32
N ASP A 96 -8.19 8.88 2.83
CA ASP A 96 -8.05 9.37 1.46
C ASP A 96 -7.80 8.23 0.47
N LEU A 97 -7.13 7.17 0.91
CA LEU A 97 -6.78 6.03 0.06
C LEU A 97 -7.93 5.02 -0.13
N PHE A 98 -8.81 4.91 0.88
CA PHE A 98 -9.82 3.85 0.94
C PHE A 98 -11.21 4.41 1.19
N ASN A 99 -12.20 3.94 0.41
CA ASN A 99 -13.60 4.36 0.56
C ASN A 99 -14.35 3.68 1.72
N TYR A 100 -13.62 2.94 2.57
CA TYR A 100 -14.19 2.17 3.67
C TYR A 100 -13.38 2.37 4.95
N PRO A 101 -14.05 2.41 6.11
CA PRO A 101 -13.34 2.60 7.37
C PRO A 101 -12.44 1.39 7.68
N PRO A 102 -11.27 1.62 8.28
CA PRO A 102 -10.42 0.54 8.77
C PRO A 102 -11.23 -0.34 9.74
N PRO A 103 -11.11 -1.68 9.67
CA PRO A 103 -11.87 -2.53 10.56
C PRO A 103 -11.43 -2.25 12.00
N LYS A 104 -12.42 -2.08 12.89
CA LYS A 104 -12.19 -1.89 14.33
C LYS A 104 -11.37 -3.06 14.87
N ARG A 105 -10.29 -2.77 15.62
CA ARG A 105 -9.63 -3.77 16.46
C ARG A 105 -10.62 -4.13 17.56
N THR A 106 -11.38 -5.19 17.36
CA THR A 106 -12.15 -5.79 18.44
C THR A 106 -11.13 -6.35 19.44
N ALA A 107 -11.20 -5.87 20.69
CA ALA A 107 -10.34 -6.29 21.78
C ALA A 107 -10.63 -7.74 22.20
#